data_AF-A0A0A1UI97-F1
#
_entry.id   AF-A0A0A1UI97-F1
#
_cell.length_a   1.000
_cell.length_b   1.000
_cell.length_c   1.000
_cell.angle_alpha   90.00
_cell.angle_beta   90.00
_cell.angle_gamma   90.00
#
_symmetry.space_group_name_H-M   'P 1'
#
loop_
_entity.id
_entity.type
_entity.pdbx_description
1 polymer ?
#
loop_
_entity_poly.entity_id
_entity_poly.type
_entity_poly.pdbx_seq_one_letter_code
_entity_poly.pdbx_strand_id
1 'polypeptide(L)'
;MSISRSDKFYFPRGDLVLQVENTLFRLHQDILARHSGFFEDMFSTPTSDDTEGTEENPLVLPSALCSARSFTVLCKILYPAKMGCRPAISVKRVAEWEPILRATVALQMTDTRTMILTRLNEDIINIKSDTARLLRLYLDYEEAPASLGSACLRILACRRKQITPDEVRILGDEGTCLVTHVREAVRESLSFHLIRTLQRNKDSVSSQHTECIPSAFSRMLRSPGDKGSQKTNVDDMDNIFHAALSYMGCNACSSQWKLAVESFKSLSAKIVDRSHKEVPPADTSQA
;
A
#
# COMPACT_ATOMS: atom_id res chain seq x y z
N MET A 1 1.04 9.37 37.57
CA MET A 1 1.31 8.13 36.80
C MET A 1 2.72 7.68 37.12
N SER A 2 2.95 6.41 37.42
CA SER A 2 4.28 5.91 37.79
C SER A 2 5.10 5.59 36.53
N ILE A 3 6.33 6.07 36.49
CA ILE A 3 7.30 5.70 35.46
C ILE A 3 7.78 4.27 35.73
N SER A 4 7.89 3.45 34.69
CA SER A 4 8.32 2.04 34.78
C SER A 4 9.43 1.70 33.79
N ARG A 5 10.31 0.76 34.14
CA ARG A 5 11.36 0.27 33.24
C ARG A 5 10.77 -0.68 32.20
N SER A 6 11.30 -0.65 30.98
CA SER A 6 10.96 -1.61 29.93
C SER A 6 11.49 -3.00 30.27
N ASP A 7 10.63 -4.01 30.31
CA ASP A 7 11.02 -5.39 30.67
C ASP A 7 12.10 -5.98 29.75
N LYS A 8 12.13 -5.57 28.48
CA LYS A 8 12.99 -6.15 27.44
C LYS A 8 14.12 -5.24 26.98
N PHE A 9 13.96 -3.94 27.18
CA PHE A 9 14.85 -2.92 26.60
C PHE A 9 15.41 -2.02 27.70
N TYR A 10 15.84 -2.65 28.78
CA TYR A 10 16.57 -2.02 29.88
C TYR A 10 17.86 -2.79 30.12
N PHE A 11 18.89 -2.49 29.33
CA PHE A 11 20.14 -3.24 29.33
C PHE A 11 21.03 -2.78 30.50
N PRO A 12 21.57 -3.70 31.32
CA PRO A 12 22.46 -3.33 32.42
C PRO A 12 23.72 -2.58 31.98
N ARG A 13 24.16 -2.79 30.73
CA ARG A 13 25.34 -2.17 30.13
C ARG A 13 25.00 -1.01 29.17
N GLY A 14 23.74 -0.60 29.09
CA GLY A 14 23.38 0.58 28.32
C GLY A 14 23.96 1.84 28.94
N ASP A 15 24.43 2.74 28.09
CA ASP A 15 25.05 4.03 28.38
C ASP A 15 24.05 5.21 28.24
N LEU A 16 22.81 4.92 27.85
CA LEU A 16 21.74 5.91 27.72
C LEU A 16 20.44 5.41 28.34
N VAL A 17 19.82 6.24 29.18
CA VAL A 17 18.46 6.07 29.69
C VAL A 17 17.55 7.06 28.97
N LEU A 18 16.66 6.53 28.14
CA LEU A 18 15.62 7.26 27.43
C LEU A 18 14.28 7.08 28.12
N GLN A 19 13.53 8.17 28.30
CA GLN A 19 12.14 8.12 28.70
C GLN A 19 11.24 8.35 27.49
N VAL A 20 10.35 7.40 27.20
CA VAL A 20 9.26 7.57 26.23
C VAL A 20 7.94 7.38 26.95
N GLU A 21 7.12 8.44 27.01
CA GLU A 21 5.92 8.49 27.84
C GLU A 21 6.25 8.11 29.30
N ASN A 22 5.64 7.06 29.85
CA ASN A 22 5.88 6.58 31.20
C ASN A 22 6.85 5.39 31.25
N THR A 23 7.63 5.14 30.19
CA THR A 23 8.52 3.98 30.08
C THR A 23 9.98 4.39 29.95
N LEU A 24 10.85 3.85 30.80
CA LEU A 24 12.30 4.00 30.71
C LEU A 24 12.91 2.87 29.89
N PHE A 25 13.78 3.24 28.96
CA PHE A 25 14.58 2.34 28.14
C PHE A 25 16.04 2.61 28.45
N ARG A 26 16.82 1.57 28.74
CA ARG A 26 18.27 1.69 28.92
C ARG A 26 18.96 1.02 27.74
N LEU A 27 19.51 1.82 26.83
CA LEU A 27 19.97 1.45 25.49
C LEU A 27 21.43 1.89 25.27
N HIS A 28 21.94 1.68 24.05
CA HIS A 28 23.30 2.05 23.65
C HIS A 28 23.24 3.23 22.67
N GLN A 29 23.95 4.32 22.95
CA GLN A 29 24.00 5.53 22.12
C GLN A 29 24.46 5.20 20.70
N ASP A 30 25.56 4.45 20.57
CA ASP A 30 26.15 4.08 19.27
C ASP A 30 25.17 3.35 18.34
N ILE A 31 24.30 2.49 18.90
CA ILE A 31 23.31 1.74 18.11
C ILE A 31 22.19 2.66 17.64
N LEU A 32 21.75 3.59 18.50
CA LEU A 32 20.72 4.56 18.14
C LEU A 32 21.23 5.54 17.10
N ALA A 33 22.39 6.16 17.31
CA ALA A 33 23.03 7.08 16.37
C ALA A 33 23.20 6.44 14.99
N ARG A 34 23.70 5.20 14.94
CA ARG A 34 23.91 4.46 13.69
C ARG A 34 22.64 4.28 12.85
N HIS A 35 21.47 4.20 13.49
CA HIS A 35 20.22 3.85 12.82
C HIS A 35 19.17 4.98 12.82
N SER A 36 19.53 6.15 13.33
CA SER A 36 18.64 7.30 13.47
C SER A 36 19.45 8.59 13.37
N GLY A 37 19.25 9.33 12.28
CA GLY A 37 19.88 10.64 12.09
C GLY A 37 19.51 11.62 13.21
N PHE A 38 18.27 11.52 13.72
CA PHE A 38 17.84 12.32 14.88
C PHE A 38 18.74 12.11 16.11
N PHE A 39 19.05 10.85 16.45
CA PHE A 39 19.90 10.56 17.60
C PHE A 39 21.37 10.86 17.30
N GLU A 40 21.83 10.62 16.07
CA GLU A 40 23.18 10.99 15.64
C GLU A 40 23.45 12.50 15.79
N ASP A 41 22.57 13.33 15.22
CA ASP A 41 22.65 14.78 15.30
C ASP A 41 22.61 15.26 16.75
N MET A 42 21.68 14.72 17.54
CA MET A 42 21.49 15.09 18.93
C MET A 42 22.73 14.75 19.79
N PHE A 43 23.31 13.55 19.65
CA PHE A 43 24.52 13.17 20.40
C PHE A 43 25.79 13.85 19.90
N SER A 44 25.81 14.33 18.65
CA SER A 44 26.93 15.12 18.12
C SER A 44 27.00 16.54 18.69
N THR A 45 25.90 17.01 19.30
CA THR A 45 25.82 18.34 19.91
C THR A 45 26.32 18.27 21.35
N PRO A 46 27.28 19.14 21.77
CA PRO A 46 27.74 19.18 23.15
C PRO A 46 26.59 19.47 24.10
N THR A 47 26.35 18.60 25.07
CA THR A 47 25.40 18.88 26.16
C THR A 47 26.07 19.76 27.21
N SER A 48 25.29 20.66 27.82
CA SER A 48 25.71 21.44 28.98
C SER A 48 25.45 20.71 30.31
N ASP A 49 24.76 19.57 30.25
CA ASP A 49 24.38 18.76 31.41
C ASP A 49 24.90 17.33 31.27
N ASP A 50 26.01 17.04 31.95
CA ASP A 50 26.63 15.71 31.95
C ASP A 50 25.75 14.61 32.59
N THR A 51 24.64 14.97 33.23
CA THR A 51 23.69 14.03 33.82
C THR A 51 22.56 13.63 32.86
N GLU A 52 22.41 14.30 31.72
CA GLU A 52 21.37 13.99 30.75
C GLU A 52 21.52 12.55 30.19
N GLY A 53 20.42 11.81 30.17
CA GLY A 53 20.42 10.42 29.75
C GLY A 53 20.83 9.42 30.84
N THR A 54 20.87 9.82 32.11
CA THR A 54 21.11 8.94 33.26
C THR A 54 19.81 8.42 33.88
N GLU A 55 19.87 7.55 34.90
CA GLU A 55 18.66 7.08 35.59
C GLU A 55 17.99 8.21 36.39
N GLU A 56 18.79 9.16 36.89
CA GLU A 56 18.38 10.32 37.67
C GLU A 56 17.82 11.44 36.78
N ASN A 57 18.35 11.59 35.57
CA ASN A 57 17.93 12.58 34.59
C ASN A 57 17.81 11.94 33.20
N PRO A 58 16.75 11.14 32.95
CA PRO A 58 16.61 10.42 31.70
C PRO A 58 16.33 11.36 30.54
N LEU A 59 16.85 11.01 29.36
CA LEU A 59 16.62 11.78 28.15
C LEU A 59 15.18 11.57 27.66
N VAL A 60 14.36 12.61 27.67
CA VAL A 60 12.93 12.51 27.36
C VAL A 60 12.69 12.61 25.86
N LEU A 61 12.16 11.55 25.26
CA LEU A 61 11.65 11.58 23.89
C LEU A 61 10.17 12.05 23.90
N PRO A 62 9.84 13.18 23.25
CA PRO A 62 8.48 13.68 23.21
C PRO A 62 7.49 12.67 22.61
N SER A 63 6.33 12.47 23.25
CA SER A 63 5.28 11.57 22.78
C SER A 63 4.70 11.95 21.42
N ALA A 64 4.84 13.23 21.03
CA ALA A 64 4.49 13.71 19.69
C ALA A 64 5.35 13.09 18.59
N LEU A 65 6.60 12.71 18.88
CA LEU A 65 7.50 12.06 17.93
C LEU A 65 7.30 10.54 17.91
N CYS A 66 7.17 9.92 19.09
CA CYS A 66 7.03 8.47 19.20
C CYS A 66 6.35 8.05 20.51
N SER A 67 5.37 7.16 20.41
CA SER A 67 4.78 6.51 21.60
C SER A 67 5.69 5.41 22.16
N ALA A 68 5.54 5.05 23.43
CA ALA A 68 6.32 3.95 24.02
C ALA A 68 6.05 2.62 23.30
N ARG A 69 4.82 2.40 22.80
CA ARG A 69 4.46 1.23 22.00
C ARG A 69 5.21 1.19 20.67
N SER A 70 5.22 2.30 19.91
CA SER A 70 5.96 2.40 18.65
C SER A 70 7.45 2.22 18.88
N PHE A 71 8.00 2.91 19.89
CA PHE A 71 9.42 2.84 20.24
C PHE A 71 9.85 1.43 20.64
N THR A 72 9.00 0.70 21.38
CA THR A 72 9.23 -0.72 21.71
C THR A 72 9.33 -1.60 20.46
N VAL A 73 8.55 -1.33 19.41
CA VAL A 73 8.66 -2.08 18.15
C VAL A 73 9.93 -1.71 17.39
N LEU A 74 10.31 -0.43 17.35
CA LEU A 74 11.59 0.01 16.79
C LEU A 74 12.77 -0.65 17.52
N CYS A 75 12.73 -0.72 18.85
CA CYS A 75 13.74 -1.42 19.64
C CYS A 75 13.85 -2.90 19.28
N LYS A 76 12.75 -3.60 18.95
CA LYS A 76 12.81 -5.01 18.47
C LYS A 76 13.55 -5.15 17.14
N ILE A 77 13.58 -4.11 16.32
CA ILE A 77 14.29 -4.08 15.03
C ILE A 77 15.78 -3.82 15.30
N LEU A 78 16.10 -2.83 16.14
CA LEU A 78 17.48 -2.45 16.47
C LEU A 78 18.20 -3.49 17.33
N TYR A 79 17.47 -4.16 18.23
CA TYR A 79 17.99 -5.14 19.18
C TYR A 79 17.30 -6.50 18.96
N PRO A 80 17.62 -7.21 17.87
CA PRO A 80 17.01 -8.50 17.59
C PRO A 80 17.48 -9.54 18.62
N ALA A 81 16.53 -10.30 19.18
CA ALA A 81 16.82 -11.32 20.20
C ALA A 81 17.72 -12.46 19.69
N LYS A 82 17.75 -12.69 18.38
CA LYS A 82 18.63 -13.64 17.70
C LYS A 82 19.10 -13.01 16.39
N MET A 83 20.35 -13.24 16.02
CA MET A 83 20.90 -12.83 14.72
C MET A 83 19.97 -13.28 13.59
N GLY A 84 19.60 -12.34 12.71
CA GLY A 84 18.71 -12.60 11.58
C GLY A 84 17.21 -12.65 11.91
N CYS A 85 16.80 -12.68 13.19
CA CYS A 85 15.38 -12.59 13.55
C CYS A 85 14.90 -11.13 13.50
N ARG A 86 13.74 -10.91 12.88
CA ARG A 86 13.07 -9.60 12.78
C ARG A 86 11.63 -9.72 13.24
N PRO A 87 10.97 -8.62 13.67
CA PRO A 87 9.55 -8.67 13.99
C PRO A 87 8.73 -9.13 12.77
N ALA A 88 7.65 -9.85 13.03
CA ALA A 88 6.72 -10.28 11.99
C ALA A 88 5.97 -9.05 11.42
N ILE A 89 6.43 -8.59 10.26
CA ILE A 89 5.79 -7.54 9.46
C ILE A 89 4.79 -8.23 8.54
N SER A 90 3.51 -7.83 8.61
CA SER A 90 2.46 -8.39 7.78
C SER A 90 1.43 -7.34 7.46
N VAL A 91 0.92 -7.40 6.23
CA VAL A 91 -0.12 -6.53 5.70
C VAL A 91 -1.42 -6.64 6.51
N LYS A 92 -1.74 -7.81 7.07
CA LYS A 92 -2.96 -8.00 7.89
C LYS A 92 -3.03 -7.09 9.11
N ARG A 93 -1.90 -6.52 9.52
CA ARG A 93 -1.78 -5.61 10.67
C ARG A 93 -1.22 -4.25 10.25
N VAL A 94 -1.47 -3.82 9.01
CA VAL A 94 -0.92 -2.56 8.46
C VAL A 94 -1.24 -1.34 9.33
N ALA A 95 -2.43 -1.29 9.94
CA ALA A 95 -2.82 -0.21 10.85
C ALA A 95 -1.91 -0.10 12.09
N GLU A 96 -1.28 -1.20 12.54
CA GLU A 96 -0.29 -1.14 13.62
C GLU A 96 1.05 -0.54 13.16
N TRP A 97 1.35 -0.59 11.86
CA TRP A 97 2.58 -0.09 11.28
C TRP A 97 2.53 1.41 10.95
N GLU A 98 1.35 1.99 10.73
CA GLU A 98 1.18 3.44 10.49
C GLU A 98 1.86 4.33 11.55
N PRO A 99 1.61 4.18 12.87
CA PRO A 99 2.29 5.00 13.89
C PRO A 99 3.79 4.70 14.00
N ILE A 100 4.24 3.51 13.57
CA ILE A 100 5.67 3.13 13.58
C ILE A 100 6.38 3.82 12.42
N LEU A 101 5.81 3.77 11.21
CA LEU A 101 6.35 4.44 10.04
C LEU A 101 6.40 5.97 10.25
N ARG A 102 5.38 6.57 10.87
CA ARG A 102 5.45 7.99 11.28
C ARG A 102 6.60 8.26 12.25
N ALA A 103 6.80 7.41 13.26
CA ALA A 103 7.93 7.54 14.17
C ALA A 103 9.28 7.40 13.44
N THR A 104 9.40 6.55 12.41
CA THR A 104 10.64 6.46 11.61
C THR A 104 10.93 7.74 10.83
N VAL A 105 9.92 8.53 10.46
CA VAL A 105 10.16 9.86 9.86
C VAL A 105 10.66 10.83 10.93
N ALA A 106 9.93 10.91 12.05
CA ALA A 106 10.27 11.83 13.14
C ALA A 106 11.68 11.59 13.70
N LEU A 107 12.08 10.32 13.79
CA LEU A 107 13.40 9.89 14.27
C LEU A 107 14.42 9.72 13.13
N GLN A 108 14.10 10.12 11.91
CA GLN A 108 14.99 10.03 10.74
C GLN A 108 15.62 8.64 10.54
N MET A 109 14.83 7.58 10.67
CA MET A 109 15.25 6.18 10.56
C MET A 109 14.95 5.62 9.15
N THR A 110 15.55 6.20 8.13
CA THR A 110 15.25 5.90 6.71
C THR A 110 15.43 4.42 6.36
N ASP A 111 16.53 3.78 6.77
CA ASP A 111 16.76 2.35 6.49
C ASP A 111 15.70 1.45 7.13
N THR A 112 15.27 1.80 8.34
CA THR A 112 14.22 1.07 9.05
C THR A 112 12.87 1.24 8.35
N ARG A 113 12.57 2.45 7.88
CA ARG A 113 11.38 2.75 7.08
C ARG A 113 11.35 1.92 5.80
N THR A 114 12.42 1.98 5.01
CA THR A 114 12.58 1.21 3.76
C THR A 114 12.41 -0.28 4.02
N MET A 115 13.06 -0.82 5.06
CA MET A 115 12.90 -2.22 5.44
C MET A 115 11.43 -2.58 5.70
N ILE A 116 10.70 -1.80 6.50
CA ILE A 116 9.29 -2.09 6.82
C ILE A 116 8.45 -2.10 5.53
N LEU A 117 8.62 -1.09 4.67
CA LEU A 117 7.88 -0.96 3.41
C LEU A 117 8.20 -2.11 2.44
N THR A 118 9.47 -2.51 2.30
CA THR A 118 9.87 -3.67 1.50
C THR A 118 9.20 -4.96 2.01
N ARG A 119 9.15 -5.17 3.33
CA ARG A 119 8.50 -6.36 3.90
C ARG A 119 6.99 -6.39 3.72
N LEU A 120 6.33 -5.23 3.82
CA LEU A 120 4.90 -5.13 3.48
C LEU A 120 4.66 -5.46 2.00
N ASN A 121 5.56 -5.05 1.12
CA ASN A 121 5.50 -5.40 -0.30
C ASN A 121 5.75 -6.89 -0.58
N GLU A 122 6.63 -7.55 0.19
CA GLU A 122 6.88 -9.01 0.07
C GLU A 122 5.65 -9.86 0.45
N ASP A 123 4.76 -9.34 1.30
CA ASP A 123 3.51 -10.00 1.73
C ASP A 123 2.38 -9.86 0.68
N ILE A 124 2.72 -10.12 -0.60
CA ILE A 124 1.88 -9.88 -1.80
C ILE A 124 0.50 -10.53 -1.67
N ILE A 125 0.46 -11.74 -1.10
CA ILE A 125 -0.76 -12.55 -0.98
C ILE A 125 -1.81 -11.84 -0.12
N ASN A 126 -1.39 -10.99 0.81
CA ASN A 126 -2.27 -10.31 1.76
C ASN A 126 -2.59 -8.86 1.37
N ILE A 127 -2.02 -8.30 0.29
CA ILE A 127 -2.28 -6.89 -0.15
C ILE A 127 -3.79 -6.58 -0.24
N LYS A 128 -4.60 -7.55 -0.65
CA LYS A 128 -6.05 -7.38 -0.77
C LYS A 128 -6.79 -7.17 0.55
N SER A 129 -6.19 -7.49 1.69
CA SER A 129 -6.87 -7.35 2.98
C SER A 129 -7.06 -5.90 3.39
N ASP A 130 -6.16 -5.00 2.98
CA ASP A 130 -6.24 -3.57 3.32
C ASP A 130 -5.54 -2.70 2.25
N THR A 131 -5.99 -2.83 1.02
CA THR A 131 -5.35 -2.22 -0.15
C THR A 131 -5.36 -0.69 -0.11
N ALA A 132 -6.42 -0.08 0.44
CA ALA A 132 -6.52 1.38 0.53
C ALA A 132 -5.45 1.95 1.47
N ARG A 133 -5.23 1.33 2.64
CA ARG A 133 -4.16 1.78 3.55
C ARG A 133 -2.78 1.58 2.96
N LEU A 134 -2.53 0.45 2.29
CA LEU A 134 -1.24 0.22 1.63
C LEU A 134 -0.97 1.23 0.52
N LEU A 135 -1.99 1.57 -0.28
CA LEU A 135 -1.84 2.62 -1.28
C LEU A 135 -1.57 3.98 -0.62
N ARG A 136 -2.24 4.29 0.49
CA ARG A 136 -1.98 5.50 1.25
C ARG A 136 -0.52 5.55 1.75
N LEU A 137 0.00 4.46 2.31
CA LEU A 137 1.41 4.35 2.70
C LEU A 137 2.35 4.53 1.50
N TYR A 138 2.02 3.96 0.34
CA TYR A 138 2.82 4.15 -0.86
C TYR A 138 2.90 5.62 -1.29
N LEU A 139 1.82 6.37 -1.15
CA LEU A 139 1.80 7.81 -1.46
C LEU A 139 2.63 8.59 -0.41
N ASP A 140 2.40 8.31 0.87
CA ASP A 140 3.02 9.02 2.00
C ASP A 140 4.55 8.84 2.09
N TYR A 141 5.10 7.77 1.52
CA TYR A 141 6.53 7.46 1.63
C TYR A 141 7.21 7.33 0.26
N GLU A 142 8.25 8.12 0.02
CA GLU A 142 9.03 8.08 -1.23
C GLU A 142 9.78 6.75 -1.40
N GLU A 143 10.22 6.14 -0.31
CA GLU A 143 10.97 4.87 -0.34
C GLU A 143 10.07 3.65 -0.55
N ALA A 144 8.75 3.85 -0.63
CA ALA A 144 7.82 2.76 -0.85
C ALA A 144 8.07 2.12 -2.24
N PRO A 145 8.22 0.78 -2.32
CA PRO A 145 8.45 0.11 -3.59
C PRO A 145 7.35 0.40 -4.61
N ALA A 146 7.71 0.76 -5.84
CA ALA A 146 6.74 1.01 -6.91
C ALA A 146 5.81 -0.19 -7.17
N SER A 147 6.32 -1.41 -6.97
CA SER A 147 5.54 -2.65 -7.08
C SER A 147 4.38 -2.73 -6.07
N LEU A 148 4.51 -2.11 -4.89
CA LEU A 148 3.42 -2.00 -3.92
C LEU A 148 2.31 -1.11 -4.47
N GLY A 149 2.68 0.05 -5.01
CA GLY A 149 1.77 0.98 -5.68
C GLY A 149 1.03 0.30 -6.84
N SER A 150 1.77 -0.31 -7.77
CA SER A 150 1.19 -1.06 -8.90
C SER A 150 0.25 -2.17 -8.43
N ALA A 151 0.62 -2.94 -7.40
CA ALA A 151 -0.25 -4.00 -6.89
C ALA A 151 -1.55 -3.45 -6.32
N CYS A 152 -1.49 -2.36 -5.55
CA CYS A 152 -2.67 -1.72 -4.97
C CYS A 152 -3.57 -1.09 -6.04
N LEU A 153 -2.98 -0.33 -6.97
CA LEU A 153 -3.70 0.29 -8.08
C LEU A 153 -4.37 -0.77 -8.96
N ARG A 154 -3.69 -1.88 -9.27
CA ARG A 154 -4.28 -2.98 -10.02
C ARG A 154 -5.52 -3.55 -9.33
N ILE A 155 -5.48 -3.72 -8.01
CA ILE A 155 -6.63 -4.22 -7.24
C ILE A 155 -7.77 -3.20 -7.25
N LEU A 156 -7.51 -1.93 -6.91
CA LEU A 156 -8.55 -0.90 -6.78
C LEU A 156 -9.11 -0.44 -8.13
N ALA A 157 -8.28 -0.31 -9.17
CA ALA A 157 -8.69 0.14 -10.49
C ALA A 157 -9.40 -0.97 -11.28
N CYS A 158 -8.93 -2.22 -11.19
CA CYS A 158 -9.51 -3.34 -11.97
C CYS A 158 -10.63 -4.09 -11.24
N ARG A 159 -10.92 -3.81 -9.96
CA ARG A 159 -12.08 -4.42 -9.29
C ARG A 159 -13.40 -3.87 -9.80
N ARG A 160 -14.46 -4.66 -9.67
CA ARG A 160 -15.83 -4.25 -10.05
C ARG A 160 -16.44 -3.28 -9.07
N LYS A 161 -16.21 -3.51 -7.77
CA LYS A 161 -16.70 -2.70 -6.68
C LYS A 161 -16.26 -1.23 -6.83
N GLN A 162 -17.17 -0.31 -6.53
CA GLN A 162 -16.87 1.11 -6.45
C GLN A 162 -15.92 1.40 -5.28
N ILE A 163 -15.25 2.56 -5.30
CA ILE A 163 -14.51 3.05 -4.14
C ILE A 163 -15.55 3.38 -3.06
N THR A 164 -15.37 2.79 -1.87
CA THR A 164 -16.28 2.99 -0.75
C THR A 164 -15.95 4.29 -0.01
N PRO A 165 -16.90 4.91 0.71
CA PRO A 165 -16.63 6.12 1.50
C PRO A 165 -15.49 5.95 2.51
N ASP A 166 -15.34 4.76 3.11
CA ASP A 166 -14.24 4.46 4.02
C ASP A 166 -12.88 4.46 3.31
N GLU A 167 -12.81 3.92 2.09
CA GLU A 167 -11.58 3.95 1.30
C GLU A 167 -11.24 5.36 0.84
N VAL A 168 -12.25 6.18 0.48
CA VAL A 168 -12.04 7.60 0.17
C VAL A 168 -11.42 8.32 1.38
N ARG A 169 -11.96 8.09 2.58
CA ARG A 169 -11.41 8.67 3.82
C ARG A 169 -9.97 8.25 4.09
N ILE A 170 -9.61 7.00 3.79
CA ILE A 170 -8.25 6.47 4.00
C ILE A 170 -7.28 7.03 2.94
N LEU A 171 -7.68 7.04 1.68
CA LEU A 171 -6.84 7.46 0.56
C LEU A 171 -6.62 8.99 0.55
N GLY A 172 -7.64 9.74 0.98
CA GLY A 172 -7.70 11.19 0.78
C GLY A 172 -7.92 11.55 -0.70
N ASP A 173 -7.87 12.84 -0.99
CA ASP A 173 -8.18 13.37 -2.33
C ASP A 173 -7.19 12.87 -3.38
N GLU A 174 -5.89 12.94 -3.07
CA GLU A 174 -4.79 12.51 -3.94
C GLU A 174 -4.94 11.04 -4.34
N GLY A 175 -5.06 10.14 -3.36
CA GLY A 175 -5.19 8.71 -3.62
C GLY A 175 -6.50 8.35 -4.32
N THR A 176 -7.60 9.03 -4.00
CA THR A 176 -8.90 8.81 -4.65
C THR A 176 -8.87 9.26 -6.12
N CYS A 177 -8.27 10.43 -6.39
CA CYS A 177 -8.07 10.93 -7.74
C CYS A 177 -7.21 9.98 -8.56
N LEU A 178 -6.08 9.52 -8.00
CA LEU A 178 -5.19 8.56 -8.67
C LEU A 178 -5.92 7.26 -9.03
N VAL A 179 -6.63 6.64 -8.08
CA VAL A 179 -7.37 5.40 -8.36
C VAL A 179 -8.43 5.62 -9.44
N THR A 180 -9.13 6.76 -9.39
CA THR A 180 -10.19 7.09 -10.36
C THR A 180 -9.60 7.31 -11.76
N HIS A 181 -8.53 8.10 -11.86
CA HIS A 181 -7.80 8.33 -13.11
C HIS A 181 -7.31 7.03 -13.76
N VAL A 182 -6.64 6.17 -12.98
CA VAL A 182 -6.17 4.86 -13.48
C VAL A 182 -7.33 3.99 -13.91
N ARG A 183 -8.43 3.98 -13.14
CA ARG A 183 -9.64 3.23 -13.46
C ARG A 183 -10.29 3.69 -14.77
N GLU A 184 -10.33 5.00 -15.01
CA GLU A 184 -10.83 5.60 -16.26
C GLU A 184 -9.93 5.24 -17.43
N ALA A 185 -8.62 5.45 -17.31
CA ALA A 185 -7.64 5.12 -18.35
C ALA A 185 -7.70 3.64 -18.75
N VAL A 186 -7.85 2.73 -17.78
CA VAL A 186 -8.06 1.30 -18.03
C VAL A 186 -9.35 1.08 -18.82
N ARG A 187 -10.48 1.63 -18.38
CA ARG A 187 -11.79 1.43 -19.04
C ARG A 187 -11.85 2.02 -20.45
N GLU A 188 -11.26 3.20 -20.65
CA GLU A 188 -11.14 3.84 -21.95
C GLU A 188 -10.29 2.99 -22.90
N SER A 189 -9.12 2.54 -22.44
CA SER A 189 -8.22 1.69 -23.21
C SER A 189 -8.85 0.35 -23.61
N LEU A 190 -9.62 -0.26 -22.71
CA LEU A 190 -10.38 -1.48 -22.98
C LEU A 190 -11.43 -1.24 -24.08
N SER A 191 -12.13 -0.10 -24.02
CA SER A 191 -13.16 0.27 -24.99
C SER A 191 -12.56 0.50 -26.38
N PHE A 192 -11.47 1.25 -26.49
CA PHE A 192 -10.76 1.44 -27.76
C PHE A 192 -10.20 0.14 -28.33
N HIS A 193 -9.62 -0.70 -27.47
CA HIS A 193 -9.06 -1.97 -27.91
C HIS A 193 -10.15 -2.92 -28.42
N LEU A 194 -11.31 -2.97 -27.75
CA LEU A 194 -12.48 -3.70 -28.24
C LEU A 194 -12.93 -3.23 -29.64
N ILE A 195 -13.06 -1.91 -29.85
CA ILE A 195 -13.48 -1.36 -31.15
C ILE A 195 -12.52 -1.81 -32.26
N ARG A 196 -11.20 -1.74 -32.01
CA ARG A 196 -10.18 -2.21 -32.96
C ARG A 196 -10.27 -3.72 -33.23
N THR A 197 -10.51 -4.53 -32.20
CA THR A 197 -10.72 -5.98 -32.35
C THR A 197 -11.96 -6.26 -33.21
N LEU A 198 -13.08 -5.60 -32.94
CA LEU A 198 -14.31 -5.76 -33.71
C LEU A 198 -14.15 -5.33 -35.17
N GLN A 199 -13.43 -4.24 -35.43
CA GLN A 199 -13.13 -3.78 -36.79
C GLN A 199 -12.31 -4.80 -37.59
N ARG A 200 -11.27 -5.41 -36.99
CA ARG A 200 -10.47 -6.45 -37.65
C ARG A 200 -11.25 -7.74 -37.95
N ASN A 201 -12.31 -8.00 -37.19
CA ASN A 201 -13.07 -9.25 -37.29
C ASN A 201 -14.28 -9.14 -38.21
N LYS A 202 -14.63 -7.92 -38.65
CA LYS A 202 -15.72 -7.69 -39.61
C LYS A 202 -15.48 -8.42 -40.95
N ASP A 203 -14.23 -8.72 -41.26
CA ASP A 203 -13.82 -9.43 -42.49
C ASP A 203 -13.80 -10.96 -42.34
N SER A 204 -13.92 -11.51 -41.12
CA SER A 204 -13.76 -12.96 -40.85
C SER A 204 -14.94 -13.63 -40.15
N VAL A 205 -15.91 -12.87 -39.63
CA VAL A 205 -16.99 -13.39 -38.78
C VAL A 205 -18.34 -13.32 -39.50
N SER A 206 -19.04 -14.45 -39.59
CA SER A 206 -20.43 -14.56 -40.06
C SER A 206 -21.33 -13.53 -39.36
N SER A 207 -22.31 -12.99 -40.08
CA SER A 207 -23.30 -12.02 -39.56
C SER A 207 -24.01 -12.48 -38.29
N GLN A 208 -24.04 -13.79 -38.02
CA GLN A 208 -24.65 -14.43 -36.86
C GLN A 208 -23.88 -14.27 -35.53
N HIS A 209 -22.64 -13.76 -35.56
CA HIS A 209 -21.77 -13.68 -34.37
C HIS A 209 -21.32 -12.25 -34.00
N THR A 210 -21.86 -11.23 -34.66
CA THR A 210 -21.49 -9.82 -34.50
C THR A 210 -21.71 -9.28 -33.08
N GLU A 211 -22.70 -9.82 -32.35
CA GLU A 211 -23.03 -9.38 -30.97
C GLU A 211 -22.33 -10.19 -29.87
N CYS A 212 -21.66 -11.29 -30.21
CA CYS A 212 -21.04 -12.20 -29.23
C CYS A 212 -20.00 -11.47 -28.36
N ILE A 213 -19.01 -10.84 -29.00
CA ILE A 213 -17.93 -10.13 -28.32
C ILE A 213 -18.41 -8.85 -27.61
N PRO A 214 -19.22 -7.97 -28.23
CA PRO A 214 -19.77 -6.80 -27.54
C PRO A 214 -20.60 -7.16 -26.30
N SER A 215 -21.38 -8.24 -26.36
CA SER A 215 -22.17 -8.73 -25.21
C SER A 215 -21.28 -9.22 -24.07
N ALA A 216 -20.25 -10.03 -24.38
CA ALA A 216 -19.28 -10.49 -23.38
C ALA A 216 -18.50 -9.33 -22.74
N PHE A 217 -18.08 -8.35 -23.54
CA PHE A 217 -17.42 -7.14 -23.05
C PHE A 217 -18.33 -6.29 -22.15
N SER A 218 -19.59 -6.13 -22.55
CA SER A 218 -20.58 -5.40 -21.73
C SER A 218 -20.75 -6.08 -20.36
N ARG A 219 -20.80 -7.42 -20.31
CA ARG A 219 -20.83 -8.18 -19.04
C ARG A 219 -19.53 -8.03 -18.24
N MET A 220 -18.40 -7.85 -18.91
CA MET A 220 -17.09 -7.63 -18.27
C MET A 220 -17.04 -6.31 -17.51
N LEU A 221 -17.60 -5.23 -18.09
CA LEU A 221 -17.54 -3.87 -17.54
C LEU A 221 -18.69 -3.48 -16.60
N ARG A 222 -19.81 -4.22 -16.62
CA ARG A 222 -20.98 -3.94 -15.76
C ARG A 222 -20.60 -3.96 -14.28
N SER A 223 -21.13 -2.98 -13.55
CA SER A 223 -21.05 -2.96 -12.09
C SER A 223 -22.10 -3.92 -11.51
N PRO A 224 -21.80 -4.65 -10.41
CA PRO A 224 -22.73 -5.60 -9.79
C PRO A 224 -24.03 -4.97 -9.24
N GLY A 225 -24.15 -3.64 -9.22
CA GLY A 225 -25.36 -2.94 -8.76
C GLY A 225 -26.43 -2.66 -9.82
N ASP A 226 -26.20 -3.01 -11.09
CA ASP A 226 -27.12 -2.66 -12.19
C ASP A 226 -28.20 -3.76 -12.40
N LYS A 227 -29.17 -3.75 -11.47
CA LYS A 227 -30.52 -4.37 -11.48
C LYS A 227 -30.68 -5.90 -11.57
N GLY A 228 -31.33 -6.45 -10.54
CA GLY A 228 -32.50 -7.35 -10.70
C GLY A 228 -32.26 -8.83 -11.05
N SER A 229 -31.03 -9.34 -11.01
CA SER A 229 -30.76 -10.76 -11.27
C SER A 229 -30.30 -11.47 -10.00
N GLN A 230 -30.79 -12.71 -9.84
CA GLN A 230 -30.52 -13.61 -8.71
C GLN A 230 -29.05 -13.53 -8.30
N LYS A 231 -28.81 -13.47 -6.98
CA LYS A 231 -27.51 -13.70 -6.34
C LYS A 231 -26.97 -15.06 -6.80
N THR A 232 -26.29 -15.08 -7.93
CA THR A 232 -25.38 -16.15 -8.25
C THR A 232 -24.12 -15.86 -7.46
N ASN A 233 -23.44 -16.91 -6.99
CA ASN A 233 -22.17 -16.86 -6.22
C ASN A 233 -21.00 -16.15 -6.96
N VAL A 234 -21.28 -15.43 -8.05
CA VAL A 234 -20.36 -14.78 -9.00
C VAL A 234 -20.19 -13.28 -8.70
N ASP A 235 -20.92 -12.73 -7.72
CA ASP A 235 -20.76 -11.33 -7.31
C ASP A 235 -19.48 -11.08 -6.49
N ASP A 236 -18.76 -12.15 -6.12
CA ASP A 236 -17.51 -12.13 -5.34
C ASP A 236 -16.26 -12.30 -6.24
N MET A 237 -16.34 -11.88 -7.52
CA MET A 237 -15.22 -11.96 -8.44
C MET A 237 -14.33 -10.72 -8.31
N ASP A 238 -13.18 -10.91 -7.67
CA ASP A 238 -12.17 -9.91 -7.25
C ASP A 238 -11.79 -8.84 -8.31
N ASN A 239 -11.92 -9.14 -9.62
CA ASN A 239 -11.63 -8.18 -10.69
C ASN A 239 -12.46 -8.40 -11.97
N ILE A 240 -12.45 -7.39 -12.87
CA ILE A 240 -13.17 -7.42 -14.16
C ILE A 240 -12.75 -8.57 -15.08
N PHE A 241 -11.59 -9.20 -14.87
CA PHE A 241 -11.04 -10.27 -15.71
C PHE A 241 -11.34 -11.68 -15.19
N HIS A 242 -11.63 -11.86 -13.90
CA HIS A 242 -11.66 -13.16 -13.23
C HIS A 242 -12.73 -14.12 -13.80
N ALA A 243 -13.85 -13.59 -14.29
CA ALA A 243 -14.89 -14.35 -15.00
C ALA A 243 -14.97 -14.03 -16.50
N ALA A 244 -14.02 -13.25 -17.05
CA ALA A 244 -14.15 -12.75 -18.42
C ALA A 244 -14.35 -13.88 -19.43
N LEU A 245 -13.59 -14.98 -19.32
CA LEU A 245 -13.71 -16.14 -20.22
C LEU A 245 -15.09 -16.81 -20.16
N SER A 246 -15.74 -16.81 -19.00
CA SER A 246 -17.08 -17.41 -18.82
C SER A 246 -18.20 -16.59 -19.49
N TYR A 247 -17.94 -15.33 -19.84
CA TYR A 247 -18.93 -14.48 -20.52
C TYR A 247 -19.14 -14.87 -21.99
N MET A 248 -18.29 -15.74 -22.54
CA MET A 248 -18.40 -16.23 -23.89
C MET A 248 -18.92 -17.67 -23.94
N GLY A 249 -20.22 -17.81 -24.19
CA GLY A 249 -20.87 -19.12 -24.41
C GLY A 249 -20.82 -19.60 -25.87
N CYS A 250 -20.34 -18.77 -26.80
CA CYS A 250 -20.19 -19.14 -28.21
C CYS A 250 -18.84 -19.82 -28.45
N ASN A 251 -18.85 -21.12 -28.81
CA ASN A 251 -17.63 -21.88 -29.09
C ASN A 251 -16.81 -21.28 -30.26
N ALA A 252 -17.48 -20.76 -31.29
CA ALA A 252 -16.82 -20.16 -32.45
C ALA A 252 -16.06 -18.85 -32.10
N CYS A 253 -16.52 -18.10 -31.10
CA CYS A 253 -15.90 -16.84 -30.67
C CYS A 253 -14.96 -16.99 -29.47
N SER A 254 -14.90 -18.18 -28.85
CA SER A 254 -14.16 -18.39 -27.60
C SER A 254 -12.65 -18.16 -27.71
N SER A 255 -12.03 -18.58 -28.82
CA SER A 255 -10.58 -18.41 -29.04
C SER A 255 -10.21 -16.93 -29.14
N GLN A 256 -10.97 -16.21 -29.96
CA GLN A 256 -10.80 -14.78 -30.18
C GLN A 256 -11.06 -13.96 -28.92
N TRP A 257 -12.10 -14.31 -28.16
CA TRP A 257 -12.37 -13.68 -26.88
C TRP A 257 -11.25 -13.91 -25.87
N LYS A 258 -10.69 -15.12 -25.80
CA LYS A 258 -9.54 -15.43 -24.92
C LYS A 258 -8.32 -14.56 -25.27
N LEU A 259 -8.01 -14.41 -26.56
CA LEU A 259 -6.92 -13.53 -27.01
C LEU A 259 -7.19 -12.06 -26.64
N ALA A 260 -8.42 -11.59 -26.81
CA ALA A 260 -8.80 -10.23 -26.41
C ALA A 260 -8.63 -10.00 -24.90
N VAL A 261 -9.08 -10.95 -24.07
CA VAL A 261 -8.94 -10.88 -22.60
C VAL A 261 -7.47 -10.84 -22.16
N GLU A 262 -6.60 -11.66 -22.75
CA GLU A 262 -5.16 -11.62 -22.42
C GLU A 262 -4.50 -10.31 -22.87
N SER A 263 -4.87 -9.80 -24.05
CA SER A 263 -4.43 -8.49 -24.52
C SER A 263 -4.88 -7.35 -23.60
N PHE A 264 -6.14 -7.40 -23.15
CA PHE A 264 -6.70 -6.47 -22.18
C PHE A 264 -5.97 -6.49 -20.83
N LYS A 265 -5.66 -7.69 -20.30
CA LYS A 265 -4.87 -7.83 -19.07
C LYS A 265 -3.50 -7.19 -19.23
N SER A 266 -2.79 -7.48 -20.34
CA SER A 266 -1.48 -6.89 -20.63
C SER A 266 -1.53 -5.37 -20.74
N LEU A 267 -2.56 -4.82 -21.40
CA LEU A 267 -2.74 -3.38 -21.51
C LEU A 267 -3.03 -2.73 -20.17
N SER A 268 -3.91 -3.33 -19.35
CA SER A 268 -4.22 -2.82 -18.01
C SER A 268 -3.00 -2.80 -17.08
N ALA A 269 -2.15 -3.83 -17.15
CA ALA A 269 -0.90 -3.87 -16.39
C ALA A 269 0.05 -2.73 -16.80
N LYS A 270 0.22 -2.49 -18.11
CA LYS A 270 1.05 -1.38 -18.62
C LYS A 270 0.54 -0.01 -18.21
N ILE A 271 -0.78 0.19 -18.12
CA ILE A 271 -1.35 1.46 -17.65
C ILE A 271 -1.02 1.65 -16.18
N VAL A 272 -1.32 0.63 -15.35
CA VAL A 272 -1.04 0.66 -13.91
C VAL A 272 0.44 0.87 -13.62
N ASP A 273 1.33 0.17 -14.33
CA ASP A 273 2.77 0.27 -14.12
C ASP A 273 3.36 1.61 -14.58
N ARG A 274 2.67 2.37 -15.43
CA ARG A 274 3.07 3.74 -15.81
C ARG A 274 2.52 4.78 -14.84
N SER A 275 1.49 4.45 -14.08
CA SER A 275 0.86 5.35 -13.13
C SER A 275 1.69 5.41 -11.85
N HIS A 276 2.71 6.27 -11.83
CA HIS A 276 3.62 6.45 -10.70
C HIS A 276 3.41 7.79 -10.02
N LYS A 277 2.68 7.86 -8.89
CA LYS A 277 2.45 9.08 -8.07
C LYS A 277 2.05 10.36 -8.82
N GLU A 278 1.88 10.31 -10.14
CA GLU A 278 1.49 11.39 -11.02
C GLU A 278 -0.03 11.48 -10.94
N VAL A 279 -0.48 12.35 -10.04
CA VAL A 279 -1.82 12.90 -10.16
C VAL A 279 -1.72 13.97 -11.25
N PRO A 280 -2.52 13.90 -12.34
CA PRO A 280 -2.57 15.00 -13.28
C PRO A 280 -2.90 16.29 -12.51
N PRO A 281 -2.23 17.42 -12.79
CA PRO A 281 -2.47 18.65 -12.05
C PRO A 281 -3.97 18.94 -12.09
N ALA A 282 -4.57 19.16 -10.92
CA ALA A 282 -5.90 19.72 -10.89
C ALA A 282 -5.84 21.01 -11.69
N ASP A 283 -6.62 21.12 -12.77
CA ASP A 283 -6.80 22.36 -13.50
C ASP A 283 -7.45 23.37 -12.54
N THR A 284 -6.63 24.03 -11.72
CA THR A 284 -6.99 25.29 -11.08
C THR A 284 -6.81 26.39 -12.13
N SER A 285 -7.64 26.33 -13.16
CA SER A 285 -7.89 27.48 -14.02
C SER A 285 -9.34 27.96 -13.80
N GLN A 286 -9.41 29.06 -13.05
CA GLN A 286 -10.49 30.04 -13.01
C GLN A 286 -11.82 29.66 -12.34
N ALA A 287 -11.95 30.09 -11.07
CA ALA A 287 -13.17 30.70 -10.54
C ALA A 287 -12.76 31.86 -9.62
#